data_AF-A0A7V7ZHC4-F1
#
_entry.id   AF-A0A7V7ZHC4-F1
#
_cell.length_a   1.000
_cell.length_b   1.000
_cell.length_c   1.000
_cell.angle_alpha   90.00
_cell.angle_beta   90.00
_cell.angle_gamma   90.00
#
_symmetry.space_group_name_H-M   'P 1'
#
loop_
_entity.id
_entity.type
_entity.pdbx_description
1 polymer ?
#
loop_
_entity_poly.entity_id
_entity_poly.type
_entity_poly.pdbx_seq_one_letter_code
_entity_poly.pdbx_strand_id
1 'polypeptide(L)'
;MMRWSRALAMLAVGLALLTSCMPPLTVTQARATAAAGGCWPFGYDQPVTPAPAAPVGVGTPTAIPTPTVVAFPGCTPLPLTPTATLRPTVEPTEVPRPTPPPPALTGSRAVLGLQPGSATPWARATRSPALAMRPADGRAAVAWLVWGGGADVYAGDVWVRVQGPQGGWGDGQTLATAPVKSFYGGLGITWTVSDTIHVAFGRGAQDGDTQILLASSPDAGATWGLPEATGLRGRVVGLKSDAVGTLYLLALVDGPADGQSGYPVLARKPMGGAWTVGPRLASHMFYSGDLALATPPGQAATLAAVLTDASGVLGTPRSSVILLVSHDSGLTWSLTDLAGASRVGDGMVIATSVVVAVRPGGSLLLAAAWSQTPGPGPVAGAVEARVSLDGGASWSGVETIAQHRADARFTDDPSDPAYVGGFEPSLAYDRATDRLAASWVEDDLSRRDARATSTSNRSVRTLLAARDLTPGAAWQFAVTPAGAPDRPPELTAWGQRGALWGSPDGRSQWLTILDERNLQARVSAQPVHLAAALAQGVP
;
A
#
# COMPACT_ATOMS: atom_id res chain seq x y z
N MET A 1 -0.45 -47.93 -65.15
CA MET A 1 0.11 -46.89 -64.25
C MET A 1 -0.24 -45.48 -64.76
N MET A 2 -1.49 -45.00 -64.62
CA MET A 2 -1.91 -43.71 -65.23
C MET A 2 -2.93 -42.87 -64.44
N ARG A 3 -3.21 -43.20 -63.17
CA ARG A 3 -4.19 -42.46 -62.33
C ARG A 3 -3.57 -41.52 -61.28
N TRP A 4 -2.27 -41.63 -61.00
CA TRP A 4 -1.60 -40.86 -59.93
C TRP A 4 -1.09 -39.47 -60.38
N SER A 5 -0.77 -39.29 -61.66
CA SER A 5 -0.23 -38.02 -62.18
C SER A 5 -1.23 -36.86 -62.18
N ARG A 6 -2.53 -37.14 -62.38
CA ARG A 6 -3.57 -36.10 -62.36
C ARG A 6 -3.90 -35.59 -60.95
N ALA A 7 -3.82 -36.46 -59.94
CA ALA A 7 -4.04 -36.06 -58.55
C ALA A 7 -2.92 -35.14 -58.04
N LEU A 8 -1.65 -35.48 -58.31
CA LEU A 8 -0.51 -34.65 -57.92
C LEU A 8 -0.54 -33.27 -58.58
N ALA A 9 -0.91 -33.19 -59.87
CA ALA A 9 -1.00 -31.94 -60.60
C ALA A 9 -2.08 -30.99 -60.05
N MET A 10 -3.27 -31.51 -59.70
CA MET A 10 -4.31 -30.68 -59.07
C MET A 10 -3.91 -30.23 -57.65
N LEU A 11 -3.25 -31.09 -56.87
CA LEU A 11 -2.79 -30.72 -55.53
C LEU A 11 -1.75 -29.58 -55.58
N ALA A 12 -0.83 -29.63 -56.53
CA ALA A 12 0.18 -28.59 -56.73
C ALA A 12 -0.43 -27.23 -57.14
N VAL A 13 -1.42 -27.23 -58.03
CA VAL A 13 -2.13 -26.00 -58.43
C VAL A 13 -2.98 -25.45 -57.26
N GLY A 14 -3.62 -26.32 -56.47
CA GLY A 14 -4.35 -25.92 -55.26
C GLY A 14 -3.44 -25.27 -54.21
N LEU A 15 -2.25 -25.84 -53.95
CA LEU A 15 -1.29 -25.28 -52.99
C LEU A 15 -0.68 -23.95 -53.47
N ALA A 16 -0.47 -23.78 -54.77
CA ALA A 16 0.03 -22.54 -55.35
C ALA A 16 -1.00 -21.40 -55.30
N LEU A 17 -2.30 -21.70 -55.44
CA LEU A 17 -3.37 -20.71 -55.30
C LEU A 17 -3.64 -20.31 -53.84
N LEU A 18 -3.41 -21.20 -52.88
CA LEU A 18 -3.62 -20.94 -51.44
C LEU A 18 -2.44 -20.22 -50.76
N THR A 19 -1.34 -19.96 -51.47
CA THR A 19 -0.14 -19.30 -50.91
C THR A 19 0.11 -17.90 -51.49
N SER A 20 -0.72 -17.41 -52.41
CA SER A 20 -0.64 -16.04 -52.92
C SER A 20 -1.30 -15.01 -51.98
N CYS A 21 -0.81 -14.91 -50.74
CA CYS A 21 -1.01 -13.72 -49.93
C CYS A 21 -0.33 -12.55 -50.65
N MET A 22 -1.10 -11.68 -51.32
CA MET A 22 -0.52 -10.44 -51.84
C MET A 22 0.10 -9.66 -50.68
N PRO A 23 1.32 -9.11 -50.84
CA PRO A 23 1.91 -8.28 -49.81
C PRO A 23 0.98 -7.08 -49.53
N PRO A 24 0.93 -6.58 -48.28
CA PRO A 24 0.14 -5.41 -47.95
C PRO A 24 0.52 -4.24 -48.88
N LEU A 25 -0.49 -3.50 -49.33
CA LEU A 25 -0.31 -2.37 -50.24
C LEU A 25 0.63 -1.36 -49.59
N THR A 26 1.65 -0.92 -50.33
CA THR A 26 2.43 0.24 -49.90
C THR A 26 1.51 1.47 -49.82
N VAL A 27 1.83 2.45 -48.96
CA VAL A 27 1.04 3.68 -48.80
C VAL A 27 0.80 4.39 -50.15
N THR A 28 1.77 4.33 -51.06
CA THR A 28 1.67 4.85 -52.43
C THR A 28 0.65 4.09 -53.28
N GLN A 29 0.59 2.76 -53.18
CA GLN A 29 -0.40 1.93 -53.86
C GLN A 29 -1.80 2.12 -53.28
N ALA A 30 -1.94 2.15 -51.94
CA ALA A 30 -3.22 2.43 -51.28
C ALA A 30 -3.79 3.81 -51.68
N ARG A 31 -2.93 4.84 -51.78
CA ARG A 31 -3.29 6.16 -52.32
C ARG A 31 -3.70 6.10 -53.80
N ALA A 32 -3.03 5.31 -54.63
CA ALA A 32 -3.40 5.14 -56.04
C ALA A 32 -4.75 4.43 -56.20
N THR A 33 -5.02 3.39 -55.41
CA THR A 33 -6.33 2.73 -55.32
C THR A 33 -7.41 3.71 -54.86
N ALA A 34 -7.12 4.58 -53.88
CA ALA A 34 -8.06 5.60 -53.43
C ALA A 34 -8.33 6.68 -54.48
N ALA A 35 -7.34 7.06 -55.28
CA ALA A 35 -7.51 7.99 -56.39
C ALA A 35 -8.34 7.40 -57.55
N ALA A 36 -8.25 6.08 -57.78
CA ALA A 36 -9.00 5.38 -58.83
C ALA A 36 -10.41 4.95 -58.40
N GLY A 37 -10.59 4.56 -57.13
CA GLY A 37 -11.84 4.03 -56.57
C GLY A 37 -12.65 5.01 -55.70
N GLY A 38 -12.10 6.20 -55.41
CA GLY A 38 -12.74 7.24 -54.61
C GLY A 38 -12.70 7.04 -53.09
N CYS A 39 -12.18 5.92 -52.59
CA CYS A 39 -12.12 5.61 -51.15
C CYS A 39 -10.83 4.88 -50.75
N TRP A 40 -10.38 5.08 -49.50
CA TRP A 40 -9.21 4.38 -48.97
C TRP A 40 -9.48 2.87 -48.77
N PRO A 41 -8.53 1.97 -49.09
CA PRO A 41 -8.67 0.56 -48.80
C PRO A 41 -8.86 0.29 -47.29
N PHE A 42 -9.77 -0.61 -46.96
CA PHE A 42 -10.07 -0.97 -45.57
C PHE A 42 -8.82 -1.50 -44.84
N GLY A 43 -8.58 -1.03 -43.61
CA GLY A 43 -7.44 -1.43 -42.79
C GLY A 43 -6.14 -0.64 -43.01
N TYR A 44 -6.15 0.43 -43.81
CA TYR A 44 -5.01 1.34 -43.98
C TYR A 44 -5.31 2.72 -43.40
N ASP A 45 -4.38 3.27 -42.62
CA ASP A 45 -4.50 4.62 -42.07
C ASP A 45 -4.51 5.67 -43.19
N GLN A 46 -5.62 6.39 -43.30
CA GLN A 46 -5.69 7.57 -44.15
C GLN A 46 -4.78 8.66 -43.55
N PRO A 47 -3.86 9.27 -44.33
CA PRO A 47 -3.04 10.36 -43.84
C PRO A 47 -3.94 11.54 -43.43
N VAL A 48 -3.85 11.93 -42.16
CA VAL A 48 -4.67 12.99 -41.56
C VAL A 48 -4.41 14.30 -42.30
N THR A 49 -5.43 14.85 -42.95
CA THR A 49 -5.37 16.20 -43.50
C THR A 49 -5.17 17.19 -42.34
N PRO A 50 -4.12 18.03 -42.33
CA PRO A 50 -3.94 19.02 -41.28
C PRO A 50 -5.17 19.94 -41.24
N ALA A 51 -5.78 20.09 -40.06
CA ALA A 51 -6.84 21.06 -39.87
C ALA A 51 -6.28 22.47 -40.08
N PRO A 52 -6.96 23.35 -40.84
CA PRO A 52 -6.53 24.73 -40.99
C PRO A 52 -6.53 25.42 -39.61
N ALA A 53 -5.42 26.10 -39.29
CA ALA A 53 -5.27 26.80 -38.02
C ALA A 53 -6.34 27.90 -37.87
N ALA A 54 -6.84 28.08 -36.64
CA ALA A 54 -7.81 29.12 -36.33
C ALA A 54 -7.21 30.53 -36.60
N PRO A 55 -7.98 31.49 -37.15
CA PRO A 55 -7.45 32.78 -37.52
C PRO A 55 -7.15 33.65 -36.30
N VAL A 56 -5.87 34.00 -36.12
CA VAL A 56 -5.44 35.06 -35.19
C VAL A 56 -5.47 36.40 -35.93
N GLY A 57 -5.91 37.44 -35.24
CA GLY A 57 -6.30 38.72 -35.86
C GLY A 57 -5.15 39.58 -36.42
N VAL A 58 -5.37 40.06 -37.65
CA VAL A 58 -5.00 41.37 -38.20
C VAL A 58 -3.51 41.77 -38.17
N GLY A 59 -2.82 41.42 -39.27
CA GLY A 59 -1.62 42.09 -39.77
C GLY A 59 -1.53 41.93 -41.29
N THR A 60 -1.39 43.04 -42.04
CA THR A 60 -1.47 43.08 -43.51
C THR A 60 -0.28 42.34 -44.18
N PRO A 61 -0.48 41.57 -45.26
CA PRO A 61 0.40 40.43 -45.56
C PRO A 61 1.56 40.71 -46.54
N THR A 62 2.61 39.90 -46.44
CA THR A 62 3.51 39.59 -47.56
C THR A 62 3.25 38.14 -47.98
N ALA A 63 2.93 37.91 -49.26
CA ALA A 63 2.42 36.61 -49.70
C ALA A 63 3.53 35.53 -49.78
N ILE A 64 3.26 34.36 -49.19
CA ILE A 64 3.96 33.10 -49.46
C ILE A 64 2.94 32.17 -50.11
N PRO A 65 3.26 31.48 -51.22
CA PRO A 65 2.30 30.61 -51.90
C PRO A 65 1.92 29.40 -51.05
N THR A 66 0.64 29.29 -50.71
CA THR A 66 0.07 28.12 -50.02
C THR A 66 -0.03 26.94 -50.98
N PRO A 67 0.35 25.70 -50.59
CA PRO A 67 0.15 24.53 -51.44
C PRO A 67 -1.34 24.19 -51.58
N THR A 68 -1.79 23.98 -52.82
CA THR A 68 -3.17 23.62 -53.15
C THR A 68 -3.50 22.22 -52.66
N VAL A 69 -4.20 22.10 -51.52
CA VAL A 69 -4.72 20.82 -51.03
C VAL A 69 -6.06 20.52 -51.72
N VAL A 70 -6.08 19.49 -52.56
CA VAL A 70 -7.32 19.01 -53.20
C VAL A 70 -8.12 18.21 -52.19
N ALA A 71 -9.30 18.71 -51.80
CA ALA A 71 -10.24 17.98 -50.98
C ALA A 71 -10.99 16.92 -51.82
N PHE A 72 -11.06 15.68 -51.32
CA PHE A 72 -11.86 14.63 -51.93
C PHE A 72 -13.35 14.78 -51.52
N PRO A 73 -14.31 14.64 -52.45
CA PRO A 73 -15.73 14.82 -52.15
C PRO A 73 -16.31 13.62 -51.36
N GLY A 74 -17.25 13.90 -50.46
CA GLY A 74 -17.99 12.88 -49.72
C GLY A 74 -19.03 12.17 -50.58
N CYS A 75 -19.17 10.85 -50.41
CA CYS A 75 -20.10 10.03 -51.20
C CYS A 75 -21.56 10.36 -50.90
N THR A 76 -22.35 10.61 -51.96
CA THR A 76 -23.82 10.67 -51.89
C THR A 76 -24.38 9.33 -52.40
N PRO A 77 -25.29 8.65 -51.69
CA PRO A 77 -25.88 7.41 -52.18
C PRO A 77 -26.84 7.65 -53.36
N LEU A 78 -26.78 6.77 -54.37
CA LEU A 78 -27.67 6.81 -55.53
C LEU A 78 -29.13 6.45 -55.16
N PRO A 79 -30.14 7.10 -55.78
CA PRO A 79 -31.52 6.65 -55.69
C PRO A 79 -31.75 5.37 -56.51
N LEU A 80 -32.79 4.59 -56.16
CA LEU A 80 -33.26 3.34 -56.80
C LEU A 80 -32.64 2.01 -56.34
N THR A 81 -32.32 1.86 -55.05
CA THR A 81 -32.16 0.53 -54.43
C THR A 81 -33.53 -0.03 -54.00
N PRO A 82 -33.89 -1.31 -54.25
CA PRO A 82 -35.20 -1.83 -53.90
C PRO A 82 -35.44 -1.89 -52.38
N THR A 83 -36.66 -1.55 -51.95
CA THR A 83 -37.07 -1.66 -50.55
C THR A 83 -37.08 -3.13 -50.09
N ALA A 84 -36.07 -3.52 -49.32
CA ALA A 84 -36.01 -4.86 -48.74
C ALA A 84 -37.10 -5.02 -47.68
N THR A 85 -37.94 -6.05 -47.84
CA THR A 85 -38.95 -6.44 -46.84
C THR A 85 -38.28 -6.71 -45.50
N LEU A 86 -38.84 -6.16 -44.42
CA LEU A 86 -38.32 -6.33 -43.06
C LEU A 86 -38.23 -7.83 -42.70
N ARG A 87 -37.02 -8.38 -42.72
CA ARG A 87 -36.70 -9.57 -41.92
C ARG A 87 -36.76 -9.17 -40.44
N PRO A 88 -37.19 -10.07 -39.53
CA PRO A 88 -37.04 -9.80 -38.12
C PRO A 88 -35.57 -9.53 -37.83
N THR A 89 -35.28 -8.36 -37.28
CA THR A 89 -33.93 -8.03 -36.81
C THR A 89 -33.60 -9.01 -35.70
N VAL A 90 -32.72 -9.97 -35.99
CA VAL A 90 -31.99 -10.65 -34.93
C VAL A 90 -31.14 -9.56 -34.29
N GLU A 91 -31.60 -9.08 -33.15
CA GLU A 91 -30.85 -8.16 -32.31
C GLU A 91 -29.46 -8.78 -32.12
N PRO A 92 -28.36 -8.08 -32.48
CA PRO A 92 -27.04 -8.65 -32.31
C PRO A 92 -26.89 -8.99 -30.84
N THR A 93 -26.75 -10.28 -30.52
CA THR A 93 -26.25 -10.67 -29.20
C THR A 93 -24.96 -9.90 -29.02
N GLU A 94 -24.92 -8.98 -28.05
CA GLU A 94 -23.69 -8.28 -27.73
C GLU A 94 -22.66 -9.35 -27.43
N VAL A 95 -21.73 -9.54 -28.37
CA VAL A 95 -20.49 -10.27 -28.08
C VAL A 95 -19.89 -9.46 -26.94
N PRO A 96 -19.78 -10.01 -25.71
CA PRO A 96 -19.28 -9.23 -24.58
C PRO A 96 -17.94 -8.66 -25.01
N ARG A 97 -17.86 -7.32 -25.09
CA ARG A 97 -16.62 -6.64 -25.44
C ARG A 97 -15.59 -7.20 -24.47
N PRO A 98 -14.50 -7.84 -24.93
CA PRO A 98 -13.62 -8.59 -24.04
C PRO A 98 -13.27 -7.71 -22.86
N THR A 99 -13.68 -8.13 -21.66
CA THR A 99 -13.46 -7.34 -20.45
C THR A 99 -11.98 -6.98 -20.46
N PRO A 100 -11.61 -5.69 -20.52
CA PRO A 100 -10.20 -5.34 -20.55
C PRO A 100 -9.56 -6.03 -19.36
N PRO A 101 -8.45 -6.76 -19.55
CA PRO A 101 -7.87 -7.56 -18.47
C PRO A 101 -7.69 -6.65 -17.27
N PRO A 102 -8.13 -7.08 -16.06
CA PRO A 102 -8.17 -6.21 -14.90
C PRO A 102 -6.81 -5.54 -14.76
N PRO A 103 -6.74 -4.22 -14.52
CA PRO A 103 -5.47 -3.52 -14.60
C PRO A 103 -4.50 -4.21 -13.64
N ALA A 104 -3.37 -4.69 -14.19
CA ALA A 104 -2.38 -5.38 -13.37
C ALA A 104 -1.95 -4.46 -12.22
N LEU A 105 -1.49 -5.04 -11.11
CA LEU A 105 -0.84 -4.29 -10.03
C LEU A 105 0.34 -3.52 -10.66
N THR A 106 0.15 -2.22 -10.87
CA THR A 106 0.71 -1.53 -12.04
C THR A 106 2.16 -1.07 -11.86
N GLY A 107 2.78 -1.44 -10.73
CA GLY A 107 4.22 -1.38 -10.51
C GLY A 107 4.83 -2.77 -10.34
N SER A 108 6.02 -2.96 -10.92
CA SER A 108 6.85 -4.11 -10.58
C SER A 108 7.28 -4.05 -9.12
N ARG A 109 7.18 -5.17 -8.40
CA ARG A 109 7.66 -5.30 -7.02
C ARG A 109 9.19 -5.17 -7.00
N ALA A 110 9.70 -4.11 -6.39
CA ALA A 110 11.12 -3.89 -6.21
C ALA A 110 11.63 -4.62 -4.97
N VAL A 111 12.72 -5.38 -5.10
CA VAL A 111 13.46 -5.93 -3.94
C VAL A 111 14.43 -4.86 -3.45
N LEU A 112 14.21 -4.40 -2.22
CA LEU A 112 14.97 -3.30 -1.61
C LEU A 112 16.22 -3.82 -0.92
N GLY A 113 16.14 -4.95 -0.23
CA GLY A 113 17.29 -5.54 0.46
C GLY A 113 17.15 -7.05 0.61
N LEU A 114 18.30 -7.72 0.66
CA LEU A 114 18.46 -9.10 1.11
C LEU A 114 19.41 -9.04 2.29
N GLN A 115 18.91 -9.32 3.49
CA GLN A 115 19.73 -9.28 4.70
C GLN A 115 19.82 -10.68 5.32
N PRO A 116 21.00 -11.12 5.79
CA PRO A 116 21.13 -12.38 6.51
C PRO A 116 20.34 -12.29 7.82
N GLY A 117 19.19 -12.96 7.87
CA GLY A 117 18.40 -13.06 9.09
C GLY A 117 18.95 -14.19 9.95
N SER A 118 19.15 -13.95 11.25
CA SER A 118 19.47 -15.04 12.17
C SER A 118 18.31 -16.03 12.22
N ALA A 119 18.54 -17.25 11.73
CA ALA A 119 17.54 -18.31 11.52
C ALA A 119 16.85 -18.87 12.79
N THR A 120 16.96 -18.21 13.95
CA THR A 120 16.30 -18.70 15.17
C THR A 120 14.83 -18.27 15.18
N PRO A 121 13.87 -19.14 15.56
CA PRO A 121 12.43 -18.81 15.57
C PRO A 121 12.02 -17.61 16.43
N TRP A 122 12.93 -17.14 17.30
CA TRP A 122 12.73 -16.04 18.23
C TRP A 122 13.43 -14.75 17.80
N ALA A 123 14.51 -14.84 17.03
CA ALA A 123 15.18 -13.67 16.48
C ALA A 123 14.44 -13.18 15.23
N ARG A 124 13.33 -12.47 15.50
CA ARG A 124 12.54 -11.66 14.56
C ARG A 124 13.40 -10.48 14.07
N ALA A 125 14.46 -10.80 13.32
CA ALA A 125 15.60 -9.93 13.14
C ALA A 125 15.25 -8.68 12.34
N THR A 126 14.24 -8.70 11.46
CA THR A 126 13.74 -7.46 10.83
C THR A 126 12.41 -7.07 11.44
N ARG A 127 12.36 -5.92 12.14
CA ARG A 127 11.07 -5.30 12.48
C ARG A 127 10.49 -4.57 11.28
N SER A 128 9.16 -4.43 11.27
CA SER A 128 8.36 -3.99 10.12
C SER A 128 9.00 -2.80 9.39
N PRO A 129 9.18 -2.87 8.05
CA PRO A 129 9.66 -1.73 7.28
C PRO A 129 8.71 -0.55 7.50
N ALA A 130 9.25 0.66 7.56
CA ALA A 130 8.49 1.90 7.63
C ALA A 130 8.66 2.65 6.30
N LEU A 131 7.58 3.26 5.80
CA LEU A 131 7.56 3.96 4.51
C LEU A 131 7.14 5.41 4.68
N ALA A 132 7.84 6.32 4.00
CA ALA A 132 7.43 7.70 3.78
C ALA A 132 7.27 7.96 2.28
N MET A 133 6.34 8.85 1.93
CA MET A 133 6.16 9.32 0.56
C MET A 133 6.45 10.81 0.49
N ARG A 134 7.16 11.24 -0.56
CA ARG A 134 7.36 12.65 -0.89
C ARG A 134 6.00 13.28 -1.24
N PRO A 135 5.56 14.33 -0.52
CA PRO A 135 4.22 14.91 -0.73
C PRO A 135 3.96 15.47 -2.15
N ALA A 136 5.01 15.78 -2.91
CA ALA A 136 4.90 16.41 -4.22
C ALA A 136 4.60 15.45 -5.39
N ASP A 137 5.08 14.21 -5.32
CA ASP A 137 5.10 13.27 -6.46
C ASP A 137 4.86 11.79 -6.09
N GLY A 138 4.67 11.47 -4.81
CA GLY A 138 4.41 10.10 -4.35
C GLY A 138 5.63 9.16 -4.34
N ARG A 139 6.85 9.67 -4.60
CA ARG A 139 8.09 8.87 -4.51
C ARG A 139 8.26 8.31 -3.10
N ALA A 140 8.65 7.04 -3.01
CA ALA A 140 8.78 6.35 -1.73
C ALA A 140 10.21 6.36 -1.18
N ALA A 141 10.32 6.48 0.14
CA ALA A 141 11.49 6.14 0.93
C ALA A 141 11.10 5.04 1.91
N VAL A 142 11.89 3.97 1.99
CA VAL A 142 11.64 2.83 2.88
C VAL A 142 12.84 2.63 3.77
N ALA A 143 12.62 2.68 5.07
CA ALA A 143 13.58 2.27 6.08
C ALA A 143 13.19 0.91 6.66
N TRP A 144 14.16 0.11 7.07
CA TRP A 144 13.94 -1.11 7.84
C TRP A 144 15.10 -1.33 8.80
N LEU A 145 14.86 -2.12 9.84
CA LEU A 145 15.79 -2.27 10.96
C LEU A 145 16.10 -3.75 11.13
N VAL A 146 17.38 -4.12 10.99
CA VAL A 146 17.90 -5.47 11.23
C VAL A 146 18.54 -5.51 12.61
N TRP A 147 18.12 -6.44 13.47
CA TRP A 147 18.62 -6.61 14.83
C TRP A 147 19.86 -7.49 14.89
N GLY A 148 20.79 -7.10 15.74
CA GLY A 148 21.84 -8.00 16.22
C GLY A 148 21.30 -9.06 17.19
N GLY A 149 21.90 -10.24 17.15
CA GLY A 149 21.71 -11.27 18.17
C GLY A 149 22.32 -10.85 19.51
N GLY A 150 21.87 -11.46 20.62
CA GLY A 150 22.36 -11.16 21.98
C GLY A 150 23.82 -11.59 22.26
N ALA A 151 24.50 -12.16 21.28
CA ALA A 151 25.95 -12.35 21.23
C ALA A 151 26.42 -11.88 19.85
N ASP A 152 27.66 -11.40 19.74
CA ASP A 152 28.19 -10.50 18.70
C ASP A 152 28.29 -11.07 17.25
N VAL A 153 27.52 -12.11 16.92
CA VAL A 153 27.51 -12.80 15.63
C VAL A 153 26.94 -11.94 14.50
N TYR A 154 26.07 -10.98 14.82
CA TYR A 154 25.51 -10.02 13.86
C TYR A 154 25.43 -8.63 14.49
N ALA A 155 26.09 -7.64 13.88
CA ALA A 155 25.82 -6.24 14.17
C ALA A 155 24.50 -5.85 13.50
N GLY A 156 23.49 -5.46 14.29
CA GLY A 156 22.25 -4.92 13.74
C GLY A 156 22.43 -3.49 13.22
N ASP A 157 21.61 -3.08 12.27
CA ASP A 157 21.72 -1.80 11.58
C ASP A 157 20.33 -1.29 11.13
N VAL A 158 20.23 0.00 10.86
CA VAL A 158 19.08 0.64 10.22
C VAL A 158 19.43 0.94 8.77
N TRP A 159 18.68 0.32 7.88
CA TRP A 159 18.83 0.48 6.45
C TRP A 159 17.78 1.43 5.89
N VAL A 160 18.13 2.14 4.83
CA VAL A 160 17.19 2.96 4.05
C VAL A 160 17.46 2.84 2.56
N ARG A 161 16.40 2.88 1.75
CA ARG A 161 16.46 3.10 0.31
C ARG A 161 15.42 4.13 -0.10
N VAL A 162 15.77 4.94 -1.09
CA VAL A 162 14.92 6.02 -1.61
C VAL A 162 14.74 5.87 -3.11
N GLN A 163 13.53 6.13 -3.57
CA GLN A 163 13.18 6.13 -4.99
C GLN A 163 13.59 7.46 -5.64
N GLY A 164 14.44 7.38 -6.66
CA GLY A 164 14.87 8.53 -7.45
C GLY A 164 13.77 9.08 -8.37
N PRO A 165 13.95 10.27 -8.97
CA PRO A 165 12.97 10.92 -9.85
C PRO A 165 12.48 10.08 -11.03
N GLN A 166 13.29 9.12 -11.51
CA GLN A 166 12.97 8.23 -12.63
C GLN A 166 12.31 6.90 -12.19
N GLY A 167 11.90 6.78 -10.92
CA GLY A 167 11.24 5.58 -10.38
C GLY A 167 12.19 4.44 -9.98
N GLY A 168 13.47 4.50 -10.36
CA GLY A 168 14.51 3.57 -9.89
C GLY A 168 14.85 3.78 -8.41
N TRP A 169 15.30 2.73 -7.72
CA TRP A 169 15.72 2.79 -6.31
C TRP A 169 17.23 2.99 -6.20
N GLY A 170 17.67 4.03 -5.47
CA GLY A 170 19.08 4.23 -5.12
C GLY A 170 19.63 3.11 -4.24
N ASP A 171 20.95 3.07 -4.01
CA ASP A 171 21.59 2.01 -3.23
C ASP A 171 21.14 1.98 -1.75
N GLY A 172 21.28 0.81 -1.12
CA GLY A 172 21.01 0.65 0.31
C GLY A 172 22.05 1.36 1.16
N GLN A 173 21.61 2.34 1.95
CA GLN A 173 22.45 3.04 2.92
C GLN A 173 22.19 2.51 4.33
N THR A 174 23.24 2.40 5.14
CA THR A 174 23.14 2.16 6.58
C THR A 174 23.19 3.48 7.34
N LEU A 175 22.41 3.58 8.42
CA LEU A 175 22.24 4.81 9.19
C LEU A 175 22.76 4.71 10.61
N ALA A 176 22.94 3.49 11.15
CA ALA A 176 23.40 3.35 12.53
C ALA A 176 24.94 3.46 12.58
N THR A 177 25.46 4.39 13.38
CA THR A 177 26.90 4.54 13.64
C THR A 177 27.44 3.51 14.65
N ALA A 178 26.56 2.70 15.23
CA ALA A 178 26.89 1.60 16.13
C ALA A 178 25.78 0.53 16.07
N PRO A 179 26.06 -0.73 16.44
CA PRO A 179 25.10 -1.82 16.29
C PRO A 179 23.79 -1.59 17.04
N VAL A 180 22.67 -1.85 16.35
CA VAL A 180 21.31 -1.80 16.89
C VAL A 180 20.93 -3.18 17.44
N LYS A 181 20.54 -3.23 18.71
CA LYS A 181 20.26 -4.53 19.37
C LYS A 181 18.76 -4.85 19.36
N SER A 182 18.47 -6.12 19.60
CA SER A 182 17.11 -6.59 19.81
C SER A 182 16.54 -6.06 21.12
N PHE A 183 15.20 -5.91 21.16
CA PHE A 183 14.43 -5.25 22.23
C PHE A 183 14.71 -3.73 22.33
N TYR A 184 13.73 -2.94 22.81
CA TYR A 184 13.68 -1.46 22.70
C TYR A 184 13.70 -0.85 21.27
N GLY A 185 14.19 -1.56 20.26
CA GLY A 185 14.26 -1.07 18.88
C GLY A 185 12.88 -0.76 18.28
N GLY A 186 12.78 0.44 17.71
CA GLY A 186 11.65 0.93 16.93
C GLY A 186 12.14 1.83 15.81
N LEU A 187 11.29 2.10 14.82
CA LEU A 187 11.65 2.81 13.59
C LEU A 187 10.50 3.72 13.16
N GLY A 188 10.81 4.93 12.71
CA GLY A 188 9.88 5.83 12.05
C GLY A 188 10.60 6.62 10.95
N ILE A 189 9.94 6.84 9.82
CA ILE A 189 10.46 7.63 8.71
C ILE A 189 9.42 8.68 8.29
N THR A 190 9.89 9.86 7.91
CA THR A 190 9.05 10.90 7.30
C THR A 190 9.81 11.67 6.23
N TRP A 191 9.07 12.28 5.30
CA TRP A 191 9.61 13.05 4.19
C TRP A 191 8.91 14.41 4.18
N THR A 192 9.67 15.47 4.46
CA THR A 192 9.16 16.83 4.58
C THR A 192 8.83 17.44 3.21
N VAL A 193 8.07 18.53 3.23
CA VAL A 193 7.81 19.36 2.03
C VAL A 193 9.09 20.03 1.49
N SER A 194 10.15 20.16 2.29
CA SER A 194 11.47 20.69 1.90
C SER A 194 12.38 19.64 1.24
N ASP A 195 11.82 18.50 0.84
CA ASP A 195 12.52 17.33 0.27
C ASP A 195 13.52 16.65 1.23
N THR A 196 13.44 16.95 2.52
CA THR A 196 14.29 16.36 3.57
C THR A 196 13.66 15.07 4.08
N ILE A 197 14.44 13.99 4.13
CA ILE A 197 14.02 12.72 4.72
C ILE A 197 14.60 12.61 6.12
N HIS A 198 13.79 12.18 7.08
CA HIS A 198 14.23 11.92 8.45
C HIS A 198 13.87 10.49 8.85
N VAL A 199 14.81 9.80 9.50
CA VAL A 199 14.62 8.45 10.06
C VAL A 199 14.95 8.49 11.54
N ALA A 200 13.94 8.27 12.39
CA ALA A 200 14.10 8.10 13.83
C ALA A 200 14.19 6.61 14.17
N PHE A 201 15.16 6.23 15.00
CA PHE A 201 15.33 4.84 15.43
C PHE A 201 15.82 4.74 16.88
N GLY A 202 15.36 3.71 17.58
CA GLY A 202 15.90 3.35 18.89
C GLY A 202 17.13 2.47 18.72
N ARG A 203 18.27 2.81 19.34
CA ARG A 203 19.51 2.03 19.30
C ARG A 203 19.33 0.65 19.97
N GLY A 204 18.63 0.66 21.10
CA GLY A 204 18.19 -0.51 21.86
C GLY A 204 19.33 -1.34 22.47
N ALA A 205 19.18 -1.71 23.75
CA ALA A 205 20.13 -2.61 24.40
C ALA A 205 19.60 -3.18 25.73
N GLN A 206 20.07 -4.38 26.07
CA GLN A 206 20.00 -4.94 27.42
C GLN A 206 21.03 -4.31 28.38
N ASP A 207 22.06 -3.62 27.87
CA ASP A 207 23.07 -2.91 28.67
C ASP A 207 22.65 -1.51 29.14
N GLY A 208 21.44 -1.06 28.74
CA GLY A 208 20.86 0.21 29.15
C GLY A 208 21.00 1.35 28.12
N ASP A 209 21.71 1.18 27.01
CA ASP A 209 21.66 2.17 25.91
C ASP A 209 20.36 2.07 25.11
N THR A 210 19.41 2.91 25.54
CA THR A 210 18.07 3.04 24.98
C THR A 210 17.87 4.33 24.20
N GLN A 211 18.95 5.02 23.78
CA GLN A 211 18.83 6.29 23.07
C GLN A 211 18.00 6.19 21.78
N ILE A 212 17.15 7.20 21.57
CA ILE A 212 16.48 7.42 20.29
C ILE A 212 17.29 8.44 19.47
N LEU A 213 17.70 8.03 18.28
CA LEU A 213 18.51 8.79 17.34
C LEU A 213 17.68 9.25 16.14
N LEU A 214 18.09 10.33 15.48
CA LEU A 214 17.52 10.84 14.24
C LEU A 214 18.62 10.99 13.18
N ALA A 215 18.54 10.22 12.09
CA ALA A 215 19.32 10.45 10.87
C ALA A 215 18.51 11.33 9.91
N SER A 216 19.19 12.19 9.14
CA SER A 216 18.54 13.11 8.20
C SER A 216 19.28 13.18 6.88
N SER A 217 18.54 13.29 5.78
CA SER A 217 19.07 13.52 4.43
C SER A 217 18.39 14.75 3.81
N PRO A 218 19.12 15.83 3.50
CA PRO A 218 18.57 17.07 2.93
C PRO A 218 18.38 17.00 1.40
N ASP A 219 18.82 15.92 0.76
CA ASP A 219 18.96 15.75 -0.70
C ASP A 219 18.27 14.47 -1.20
N ALA A 220 17.09 14.17 -0.65
CA ALA A 220 16.26 13.02 -1.02
C ALA A 220 16.99 11.66 -0.99
N GLY A 221 17.86 11.45 0.00
CA GLY A 221 18.53 10.20 0.29
C GLY A 221 19.93 10.04 -0.30
N ALA A 222 20.46 11.03 -1.02
CA ALA A 222 21.76 10.95 -1.68
C ALA A 222 22.93 11.08 -0.69
N THR A 223 22.81 11.91 0.35
CA THR A 223 23.73 11.99 1.49
C THR A 223 22.96 11.96 2.81
N TRP A 224 23.62 11.46 3.86
CA TRP A 224 23.04 11.33 5.20
C TRP A 224 23.96 12.01 6.22
N GLY A 225 23.37 12.86 7.06
CA GLY A 225 24.04 13.41 8.23
C GLY A 225 24.22 12.34 9.30
N LEU A 226 25.25 12.51 10.16
CA LEU A 226 25.43 11.66 11.34
C LEU A 226 24.17 11.68 12.23
N PRO A 227 23.72 10.54 12.76
CA PRO A 227 22.55 10.50 13.64
C PRO A 227 22.73 11.37 14.89
N GLU A 228 21.80 12.29 15.12
CA GLU A 228 21.75 13.11 16.34
C GLU A 228 20.91 12.43 17.43
N ALA A 229 21.24 12.64 18.70
CA ALA A 229 20.41 12.18 19.81
C ALA A 229 19.19 13.10 19.99
N THR A 230 18.00 12.52 20.08
CA THR A 230 16.74 13.27 20.31
C THR A 230 16.55 13.73 21.76
N GLY A 231 17.43 13.29 22.67
CA GLY A 231 17.27 13.44 24.13
C GLY A 231 16.33 12.40 24.76
N LEU A 232 15.52 11.68 23.96
CA LEU A 232 14.66 10.61 24.44
C LEU A 232 15.40 9.28 24.63
N ARG A 233 14.90 8.47 25.56
CA ARG A 233 15.34 7.11 25.83
C ARG A 233 14.15 6.15 25.85
N GLY A 234 14.14 5.16 24.95
CA GLY A 234 13.05 4.21 24.79
C GLY A 234 12.90 3.74 23.35
N ARG A 235 11.65 3.50 22.94
CA ARG A 235 11.29 2.95 21.64
C ARG A 235 10.55 3.97 20.77
N VAL A 236 10.94 4.09 19.51
CA VAL A 236 10.17 4.84 18.49
C VAL A 236 8.89 4.08 18.14
N VAL A 237 7.76 4.79 18.14
CA VAL A 237 6.46 4.29 17.65
C VAL A 237 6.22 4.82 16.24
N GLY A 238 6.44 6.11 16.01
CA GLY A 238 6.27 6.72 14.70
C GLY A 238 6.88 8.12 14.62
N LEU A 239 7.22 8.52 13.39
CA LEU A 239 7.74 9.84 13.06
C LEU A 239 6.88 10.41 11.92
N LYS A 240 6.39 11.64 12.05
CA LYS A 240 5.67 12.37 11.00
C LYS A 240 6.17 13.81 10.91
N SER A 241 6.00 14.45 9.75
CA SER A 241 6.19 15.88 9.56
C SER A 241 4.89 16.56 9.11
N ASP A 242 4.63 17.78 9.58
CA ASP A 242 3.56 18.61 9.04
C ASP A 242 3.99 19.38 7.77
N ALA A 243 3.05 20.17 7.23
CA ALA A 243 3.28 21.00 6.05
C ALA A 243 4.26 22.18 6.25
N VAL A 244 4.69 22.49 7.49
CA VAL A 244 5.71 23.52 7.77
C VAL A 244 7.07 22.92 8.16
N GLY A 245 7.20 21.59 8.13
CA GLY A 245 8.44 20.88 8.44
C GLY A 245 8.69 20.63 9.93
N THR A 246 7.69 20.83 10.79
CA THR A 246 7.79 20.38 12.20
C THR A 246 7.77 18.86 12.24
N LEU A 247 8.74 18.26 12.92
CA LEU A 247 8.77 16.82 13.16
C LEU A 247 8.03 16.49 14.45
N TYR A 248 7.26 15.40 14.41
CA TYR A 248 6.49 14.83 15.52
C TYR A 248 6.94 13.38 15.72
N LEU A 249 7.54 13.11 16.86
CA LEU A 249 8.08 11.81 17.25
C LEU A 249 7.26 11.27 18.42
N LEU A 250 6.51 10.19 18.18
CA LEU A 250 5.84 9.42 19.23
C LEU A 250 6.81 8.33 19.71
N ALA A 251 7.04 8.28 21.01
CA ALA A 251 7.93 7.31 21.64
C ALA A 251 7.31 6.70 22.91
N LEU A 252 7.74 5.48 23.24
CA LEU A 252 7.48 4.81 24.51
C LEU A 252 8.76 4.88 25.35
N VAL A 253 8.73 5.64 26.45
CA VAL A 253 9.90 5.98 27.28
C VAL A 253 9.74 5.49 28.72
N ASP A 254 10.80 5.56 29.53
CA ASP A 254 10.82 5.23 30.96
C ASP A 254 10.21 3.84 31.30
N GLY A 255 10.39 2.87 30.41
CA GLY A 255 9.89 1.50 30.55
C GLY A 255 10.71 0.61 31.49
N PRO A 256 10.20 -0.60 31.83
CA PRO A 256 10.96 -1.61 32.54
C PRO A 256 12.17 -2.11 31.74
N ALA A 257 13.11 -2.77 32.44
CA ALA A 257 14.38 -3.25 31.88
C ALA A 257 14.26 -4.31 30.75
N ASP A 258 13.06 -4.83 30.47
CA ASP A 258 12.78 -5.69 29.31
C ASP A 258 12.56 -4.92 27.99
N GLY A 259 12.29 -3.61 28.07
CA GLY A 259 12.09 -2.73 26.91
C GLY A 259 10.89 -3.03 26.03
N GLN A 260 9.93 -3.82 26.52
CA GLN A 260 8.72 -4.16 25.75
C GLN A 260 7.65 -3.08 25.90
N SER A 261 7.59 -2.44 27.07
CA SER A 261 6.58 -1.43 27.42
C SER A 261 7.23 -0.07 27.76
N GLY A 262 6.46 1.02 27.70
CA GLY A 262 6.88 2.35 28.18
C GLY A 262 5.74 3.36 28.19
N TYR A 263 5.97 4.53 28.77
CA TYR A 263 5.01 5.63 28.80
C TYR A 263 5.02 6.40 27.47
N PRO A 264 3.85 6.76 26.91
CA PRO A 264 3.79 7.45 25.64
C PRO A 264 4.11 8.94 25.82
N VAL A 265 5.05 9.44 25.02
CA VAL A 265 5.39 10.86 24.94
C VAL A 265 5.44 11.31 23.48
N LEU A 266 4.99 12.54 23.22
CA LEU A 266 5.21 13.22 21.96
C LEU A 266 6.40 14.19 22.14
N ALA A 267 7.45 14.02 21.34
CA ALA A 267 8.47 15.05 21.15
C ALA A 267 8.27 15.76 19.81
N ARG A 268 8.56 17.06 19.77
CA ARG A 268 8.41 17.92 18.60
C ARG A 268 9.69 18.67 18.30
N LYS A 269 10.09 18.74 17.03
CA LYS A 269 11.21 19.54 16.55
C LYS A 269 10.72 20.48 15.44
N PRO A 270 10.53 21.79 15.70
CA PRO A 270 10.30 22.77 14.64
C PRO A 270 11.44 22.75 13.62
N MET A 271 11.18 23.16 12.38
CA MET A 271 12.22 23.24 11.35
C MET A 271 13.38 24.15 11.82
N GLY A 272 14.60 23.60 11.89
CA GLY A 272 15.78 24.30 12.42
C GLY A 272 15.82 24.50 13.94
N GLY A 273 14.80 24.03 14.68
CA GLY A 273 14.69 24.14 16.14
C GLY A 273 15.25 22.94 16.90
N ALA A 274 15.24 23.04 18.24
CA ALA A 274 15.56 21.95 19.15
C ALA A 274 14.35 21.04 19.41
N TRP A 275 14.60 19.83 19.91
CA TRP A 275 13.56 18.93 20.41
C TRP A 275 12.90 19.50 21.67
N THR A 276 11.57 19.48 21.69
CA THR A 276 10.74 19.77 22.87
C THR A 276 9.91 18.54 23.21
N VAL A 277 10.04 18.03 24.43
CA VAL A 277 9.34 16.82 24.88
C VAL A 277 8.08 17.24 25.65
N GLY A 278 6.91 16.78 25.22
CA GLY A 278 5.66 16.99 25.93
C GLY A 278 5.55 16.16 27.22
N PRO A 279 4.50 16.38 28.03
CA PRO A 279 4.18 15.49 29.14
C PRO A 279 3.84 14.07 28.64
N ARG A 280 3.81 13.11 29.56
CA ARG A 280 3.27 11.77 29.28
C ARG A 280 1.81 11.89 28.83
N LEU A 281 1.47 11.29 27.69
CA LEU A 281 0.15 11.38 27.08
C LEU A 281 -0.90 10.53 27.82
N ALA A 282 -0.45 9.57 28.64
CA ALA A 282 -1.29 8.72 29.48
C ALA A 282 -0.51 8.25 30.73
N SER A 283 -1.27 7.84 31.76
CA SER A 283 -0.75 7.34 33.05
C SER A 283 -0.24 5.90 33.02
N HIS A 284 -0.58 5.14 31.99
CA HIS A 284 -0.27 3.72 31.84
C HIS A 284 0.95 3.50 30.92
N MET A 285 1.50 2.29 30.93
CA MET A 285 2.54 1.89 29.98
C MET A 285 1.91 1.15 28.81
N PHE A 286 2.49 1.29 27.62
CA PHE A 286 2.01 0.72 26.37
C PHE A 286 3.15 -0.03 25.69
N TYR A 287 2.86 -1.05 24.88
CA TYR A 287 3.89 -1.90 24.24
C TYR A 287 3.88 -1.85 22.70
N SER A 288 2.84 -1.29 22.10
CA SER A 288 2.74 -1.08 20.65
C SER A 288 1.86 0.13 20.34
N GLY A 289 1.93 0.58 19.09
CA GLY A 289 1.15 1.70 18.60
C GLY A 289 1.53 2.11 17.19
N ASP A 290 0.83 3.11 16.68
CA ASP A 290 1.07 3.78 15.40
C ASP A 290 0.72 5.28 15.55
N LEU A 291 1.28 6.13 14.69
CA LEU A 291 1.07 7.59 14.68
C LEU A 291 0.70 8.04 13.27
N ALA A 292 -0.40 8.77 13.13
CA ALA A 292 -0.78 9.47 11.91
C ALA A 292 -0.97 10.97 12.14
N LEU A 293 -0.86 11.73 11.05
CA LEU A 293 -0.93 13.19 11.02
C LEU A 293 -1.61 13.64 9.73
N ALA A 294 -2.51 14.61 9.83
CA ALA A 294 -2.95 15.42 8.70
C ALA A 294 -2.89 16.91 9.07
N THR A 295 -2.67 17.78 8.09
CA THR A 295 -2.73 19.23 8.27
C THR A 295 -3.88 19.79 7.43
N PRO A 296 -5.06 20.05 8.03
CA PRO A 296 -6.15 20.70 7.31
C PRO A 296 -5.76 22.11 6.86
N PRO A 297 -6.20 22.58 5.68
CA PRO A 297 -5.82 23.90 5.18
C PRO A 297 -6.17 25.02 6.16
N GLY A 298 -5.18 25.83 6.54
CA GLY A 298 -5.35 26.95 7.47
C GLY A 298 -5.58 26.55 8.94
N GLN A 299 -5.38 25.28 9.31
CA GLN A 299 -5.53 24.79 10.68
C GLN A 299 -4.23 24.19 11.21
N ALA A 300 -4.18 23.99 12.53
CA ALA A 300 -3.11 23.25 13.18
C ALA A 300 -3.08 21.78 12.71
N ALA A 301 -1.93 21.12 12.80
CA ALA A 301 -1.83 19.70 12.50
C ALA A 301 -2.71 18.90 13.47
N THR A 302 -3.57 18.03 12.92
CA THR A 302 -4.27 17.01 13.70
C THR A 302 -3.43 15.74 13.73
N LEU A 303 -3.15 15.23 14.93
CA LEU A 303 -2.46 13.98 15.16
C LEU A 303 -3.41 12.95 15.77
N ALA A 304 -3.25 11.70 15.39
CA ALA A 304 -3.85 10.58 16.09
C ALA A 304 -2.79 9.51 16.37
N ALA A 305 -2.78 8.99 17.58
CA ALA A 305 -1.94 7.87 17.99
C ALA A 305 -2.84 6.77 18.53
N VAL A 306 -2.76 5.58 17.93
CA VAL A 306 -3.37 4.37 18.48
C VAL A 306 -2.29 3.63 19.27
N LEU A 307 -2.59 3.26 20.51
CA LEU A 307 -1.66 2.60 21.42
C LEU A 307 -2.30 1.36 22.04
N THR A 308 -1.47 0.36 22.34
CA THR A 308 -1.92 -0.85 23.04
C THR A 308 -1.40 -0.87 24.46
N ASP A 309 -2.32 -0.86 25.42
CA ASP A 309 -2.02 -0.81 26.84
C ASP A 309 -1.31 -2.09 27.32
N ALA A 310 -0.18 -1.93 27.99
CA ALA A 310 0.59 -2.99 28.63
C ALA A 310 0.12 -3.27 30.06
N SER A 311 -0.82 -2.47 30.59
CA SER A 311 -1.27 -2.57 31.96
C SER A 311 -1.91 -3.93 32.24
N GLY A 312 -1.38 -4.54 33.28
CA GLY A 312 -1.86 -5.77 33.84
C GLY A 312 -0.85 -6.32 34.82
N VAL A 313 -1.34 -7.05 35.80
CA VAL A 313 -0.51 -7.86 36.68
C VAL A 313 -0.03 -9.07 35.89
N LEU A 314 1.05 -9.72 36.33
CA LEU A 314 1.40 -11.05 35.80
C LEU A 314 0.22 -12.01 36.08
N GLY A 315 -0.34 -12.59 35.03
CA GLY A 315 -1.48 -13.52 35.14
C GLY A 315 -2.88 -12.90 35.04
N THR A 316 -3.04 -11.58 34.89
CA THR A 316 -4.31 -11.00 34.46
C THR A 316 -4.29 -10.76 32.94
N PRO A 317 -5.43 -10.90 32.23
CA PRO A 317 -5.48 -10.61 30.81
C PRO A 317 -5.28 -9.13 30.53
N ARG A 318 -4.64 -8.81 29.39
CA ARG A 318 -4.16 -7.46 29.07
C ARG A 318 -4.32 -7.12 27.60
N SER A 319 -5.14 -6.12 27.30
CA SER A 319 -4.92 -5.11 26.24
C SER A 319 -6.16 -4.23 26.14
N SER A 320 -6.00 -2.91 26.25
CA SER A 320 -6.98 -1.96 25.73
C SER A 320 -6.41 -1.26 24.49
N VAL A 321 -7.29 -0.88 23.56
CA VAL A 321 -6.92 -0.13 22.35
C VAL A 321 -7.24 1.33 22.60
N ILE A 322 -6.23 2.09 23.01
CA ILE A 322 -6.38 3.49 23.36
C ILE A 322 -6.06 4.35 22.15
N LEU A 323 -7.01 5.19 21.75
CA LEU A 323 -6.79 6.26 20.78
C LEU A 323 -6.55 7.56 21.53
N LEU A 324 -5.48 8.24 21.15
CA LEU A 324 -5.18 9.61 21.51
C LEU A 324 -5.38 10.50 20.27
N VAL A 325 -6.11 11.60 20.38
CA VAL A 325 -6.30 12.58 19.30
C VAL A 325 -5.95 13.99 19.77
N SER A 326 -5.21 14.74 18.95
CA SER A 326 -4.88 16.14 19.18
C SER A 326 -5.20 16.96 17.93
N HIS A 327 -5.95 18.06 18.08
CA HIS A 327 -6.30 18.98 16.99
C HIS A 327 -5.44 20.26 16.97
N ASP A 328 -4.43 20.35 17.83
CA ASP A 328 -3.67 21.57 18.12
C ASP A 328 -2.14 21.34 18.05
N SER A 329 -1.70 20.49 17.11
CA SER A 329 -0.27 20.15 16.93
C SER A 329 0.37 19.53 18.18
N GLY A 330 -0.37 18.66 18.85
CA GLY A 330 0.10 17.83 19.96
C GLY A 330 0.20 18.56 21.30
N LEU A 331 -0.46 19.71 21.47
CA LEU A 331 -0.45 20.47 22.73
C LEU A 331 -1.46 19.89 23.74
N THR A 332 -2.68 19.59 23.29
CA THR A 332 -3.71 18.91 24.07
C THR A 332 -4.16 17.63 23.38
N TRP A 333 -4.59 16.66 24.18
CA TRP A 333 -4.96 15.32 23.72
C TRP A 333 -6.26 14.86 24.38
N SER A 334 -7.20 14.36 23.58
CA SER A 334 -8.31 13.55 24.06
C SER A 334 -7.91 12.07 24.04
N LEU A 335 -8.46 11.29 24.97
CA LEU A 335 -8.21 9.85 25.12
C LEU A 335 -9.53 9.10 25.01
N THR A 336 -9.58 8.08 24.16
CA THR A 336 -10.75 7.21 23.95
C THR A 336 -10.31 5.75 23.96
N ASP A 337 -10.95 4.91 24.78
CA ASP A 337 -10.87 3.45 24.63
C ASP A 337 -11.76 3.03 23.45
N LEU A 338 -11.15 2.52 22.39
CA LEU A 338 -11.87 2.15 21.17
C LEU A 338 -12.57 0.80 21.27
N ALA A 339 -12.02 -0.14 22.04
CA ALA A 339 -12.50 -1.53 22.10
C ALA A 339 -13.32 -1.81 23.37
N GLY A 340 -12.93 -1.22 24.49
CA GLY A 340 -13.43 -1.58 25.81
C GLY A 340 -12.81 -2.90 26.30
N ALA A 341 -12.42 -2.96 27.58
CA ALA A 341 -11.87 -4.17 28.19
C ALA A 341 -12.75 -5.42 28.01
N SER A 342 -14.08 -5.25 27.92
CA SER A 342 -15.03 -6.36 27.72
C SER A 342 -15.01 -6.99 26.32
N ARG A 343 -14.46 -6.31 25.30
CA ARG A 343 -14.42 -6.83 23.92
C ARG A 343 -13.11 -7.52 23.59
N VAL A 344 -11.98 -6.96 24.04
CA VAL A 344 -10.68 -7.62 23.92
C VAL A 344 -10.63 -8.85 24.84
N GLY A 345 -11.38 -8.81 25.96
CA GLY A 345 -11.58 -9.94 26.85
C GLY A 345 -10.25 -10.43 27.41
N ASP A 346 -10.01 -11.74 27.35
CA ASP A 346 -8.73 -12.29 27.82
C ASP A 346 -7.56 -12.04 26.84
N GLY A 347 -7.81 -11.38 25.71
CA GLY A 347 -6.87 -11.21 24.61
C GLY A 347 -5.75 -10.19 24.79
N MET A 348 -4.76 -10.32 23.90
CA MET A 348 -3.64 -9.42 23.68
C MET A 348 -3.74 -8.82 22.27
N VAL A 349 -3.65 -7.49 22.15
CA VAL A 349 -3.71 -6.79 20.86
C VAL A 349 -2.30 -6.69 20.28
N ILE A 350 -2.00 -7.49 19.26
CA ILE A 350 -0.61 -7.69 18.83
C ILE A 350 -0.09 -6.57 17.91
N ALA A 351 -0.99 -5.87 17.23
CA ALA A 351 -0.65 -4.81 16.27
C ALA A 351 -1.84 -3.86 16.07
N THR A 352 -1.51 -2.61 15.77
CA THR A 352 -2.46 -1.51 15.54
C THR A 352 -1.99 -0.65 14.37
N SER A 353 -2.92 0.05 13.72
CA SER A 353 -2.64 1.04 12.68
C SER A 353 -3.67 2.18 12.76
N VAL A 354 -3.25 3.40 12.44
CA VAL A 354 -4.12 4.59 12.45
C VAL A 354 -3.92 5.44 11.19
N VAL A 355 -5.02 6.02 10.70
CA VAL A 355 -5.03 7.00 9.61
C VAL A 355 -5.77 8.25 10.07
N VAL A 356 -5.15 9.40 9.78
CA VAL A 356 -5.78 10.73 9.79
C VAL A 356 -5.72 11.24 8.35
N ALA A 357 -6.84 11.72 7.79
CA ALA A 357 -6.83 12.32 6.46
C ALA A 357 -7.90 13.40 6.29
N VAL A 358 -7.65 14.38 5.42
CA VAL A 358 -8.65 15.37 5.00
C VAL A 358 -9.37 14.82 3.77
N ARG A 359 -10.70 14.77 3.80
CA ARG A 359 -11.54 14.25 2.71
C ARG A 359 -11.80 15.29 1.61
N PRO A 360 -12.34 14.91 0.43
CA PRO A 360 -12.76 15.83 -0.61
C PRO A 360 -13.68 16.97 -0.16
N GLY A 361 -14.52 16.76 0.86
CA GLY A 361 -15.39 17.79 1.45
C GLY A 361 -14.76 18.62 2.58
N GLY A 362 -13.46 18.47 2.87
CA GLY A 362 -12.79 19.16 3.98
C GLY A 362 -13.02 18.58 5.37
N SER A 363 -13.94 17.62 5.52
CA SER A 363 -14.11 16.85 6.76
C SER A 363 -12.89 15.97 7.07
N LEU A 364 -12.67 15.70 8.35
CA LEU A 364 -11.55 14.90 8.82
C LEU A 364 -11.97 13.43 9.00
N LEU A 365 -11.27 12.53 8.32
CA LEU A 365 -11.28 11.10 8.58
C LEU A 365 -10.33 10.78 9.74
N LEU A 366 -10.82 10.05 10.73
CA LEU A 366 -9.99 9.23 11.62
C LEU A 366 -10.40 7.78 11.47
N ALA A 367 -9.42 6.89 11.33
CA ALA A 367 -9.67 5.45 11.37
C ALA A 367 -8.55 4.75 12.14
N ALA A 368 -8.92 3.79 12.97
CA ALA A 368 -7.96 2.96 13.68
C ALA A 368 -8.36 1.48 13.52
N ALA A 369 -7.37 0.63 13.27
CA ALA A 369 -7.53 -0.82 13.16
C ALA A 369 -6.58 -1.53 14.12
N TRP A 370 -6.97 -2.71 14.56
CA TRP A 370 -6.17 -3.56 15.44
C TRP A 370 -6.38 -5.05 15.11
N SER A 371 -5.36 -5.86 15.41
CA SER A 371 -5.51 -7.31 15.46
C SER A 371 -5.34 -7.81 16.87
N GLN A 372 -6.28 -8.62 17.33
CA GLN A 372 -6.25 -9.27 18.64
C GLN A 372 -6.03 -10.78 18.52
N THR A 373 -5.19 -11.31 19.42
CA THR A 373 -5.11 -12.72 19.79
C THR A 373 -5.84 -12.89 21.13
N PRO A 374 -6.62 -13.95 21.40
CA PRO A 374 -7.19 -14.22 22.72
C PRO A 374 -6.09 -14.63 23.70
N GLY A 375 -6.49 -14.77 24.96
CA GLY A 375 -5.61 -15.14 26.07
C GLY A 375 -5.12 -16.59 26.03
N PRO A 376 -4.64 -17.12 27.18
CA PRO A 376 -4.09 -18.48 27.28
C PRO A 376 -5.18 -19.55 27.09
N GLY A 377 -5.41 -19.89 25.83
CA GLY A 377 -6.33 -20.91 25.31
C GLY A 377 -6.10 -20.99 23.79
N PRO A 378 -6.76 -21.91 23.07
CA PRO A 378 -6.53 -22.04 21.64
C PRO A 378 -7.12 -20.78 20.92
N VAL A 379 -6.17 -19.87 20.62
CA VAL A 379 -6.19 -18.43 20.22
C VAL A 379 -6.95 -18.19 18.90
N ALA A 380 -7.52 -17.05 18.48
CA ALA A 380 -7.72 -16.73 17.04
C ALA A 380 -7.53 -15.25 16.69
N GLY A 381 -7.05 -14.97 15.48
CA GLY A 381 -6.93 -13.61 14.98
C GLY A 381 -8.28 -13.02 14.55
N ALA A 382 -8.67 -11.91 15.18
CA ALA A 382 -9.65 -10.99 14.61
C ALA A 382 -8.98 -9.66 14.26
N VAL A 383 -9.23 -9.16 13.05
CA VAL A 383 -8.88 -7.81 12.59
C VAL A 383 -10.14 -6.96 12.65
N GLU A 384 -10.09 -5.91 13.45
CA GLU A 384 -11.20 -5.00 13.70
C GLU A 384 -10.78 -3.55 13.42
N ALA A 385 -11.76 -2.68 13.18
CA ALA A 385 -11.55 -1.25 13.03
C ALA A 385 -12.68 -0.40 13.61
N ARG A 386 -12.41 0.88 13.82
CA ARG A 386 -13.41 1.93 14.01
C ARG A 386 -13.09 3.13 13.14
N VAL A 387 -14.14 3.77 12.64
CA VAL A 387 -14.05 4.89 11.71
C VAL A 387 -14.87 6.06 12.24
N SER A 388 -14.28 7.25 12.21
CA SER A 388 -14.93 8.53 12.42
C SER A 388 -14.81 9.38 11.14
N LEU A 389 -15.92 10.00 10.75
CA LEU A 389 -16.03 10.84 9.56
C LEU A 389 -16.08 12.35 9.89
N ASP A 390 -15.97 12.68 11.17
CA ASP A 390 -16.14 14.02 11.76
C ASP A 390 -14.97 14.41 12.68
N GLY A 391 -13.80 13.80 12.49
CA GLY A 391 -12.59 14.10 13.24
C GLY A 391 -12.55 13.56 14.67
N GLY A 392 -13.39 12.58 15.00
CA GLY A 392 -13.40 11.87 16.28
C GLY A 392 -14.52 12.27 17.23
N ALA A 393 -15.43 13.17 16.80
CA ALA A 393 -16.60 13.57 17.59
C ALA A 393 -17.65 12.46 17.68
N SER A 394 -17.81 11.67 16.62
CA SER A 394 -18.57 10.42 16.62
C SER A 394 -17.78 9.30 15.93
N TRP A 395 -18.07 8.07 16.35
CA TRP A 395 -17.39 6.87 15.88
C TRP A 395 -18.42 5.82 15.49
N SER A 396 -18.12 5.05 14.45
CA SER A 396 -18.84 3.81 14.21
C SER A 396 -18.72 2.85 15.39
N GLY A 397 -19.59 1.83 15.42
CA GLY A 397 -19.33 0.63 16.20
C GLY A 397 -18.03 -0.04 15.73
N VAL A 398 -17.52 -1.00 16.49
CA VAL A 398 -16.37 -1.80 16.02
C VAL A 398 -16.82 -2.65 14.84
N GLU A 399 -16.10 -2.52 13.74
CA GLU A 399 -16.33 -3.18 12.46
C GLU A 399 -15.31 -4.33 12.28
N THR A 400 -15.78 -5.54 12.02
CA THR A 400 -14.91 -6.69 11.75
C THR A 400 -14.47 -6.68 10.29
N ILE A 401 -13.15 -6.70 10.04
CA ILE A 401 -12.54 -6.80 8.71
C ILE A 401 -12.19 -8.26 8.38
N ALA A 402 -11.59 -8.97 9.33
CA ALA A 402 -11.21 -10.37 9.15
C ALA A 402 -11.42 -11.17 10.44
N GLN A 403 -12.29 -12.18 10.41
CA GLN A 403 -12.53 -13.11 11.50
C GLN A 403 -13.07 -14.43 10.92
N HIS A 404 -12.35 -15.53 11.09
CA HIS A 404 -12.69 -16.82 10.45
C HIS A 404 -13.71 -17.66 11.24
N ARG A 405 -13.94 -17.36 12.53
CA ARG A 405 -14.94 -18.03 13.38
C ARG A 405 -15.68 -17.08 14.33
N ALA A 406 -16.94 -17.40 14.61
CA ALA A 406 -17.80 -16.61 15.49
C ALA A 406 -17.36 -16.65 16.97
N ASP A 407 -16.73 -17.75 17.40
CA ASP A 407 -16.18 -17.92 18.76
C ASP A 407 -14.77 -17.32 18.94
N ALA A 408 -14.13 -16.88 17.86
CA ALA A 408 -12.74 -16.42 17.80
C ALA A 408 -11.74 -17.39 18.49
N ARG A 409 -11.82 -18.70 18.19
CA ARG A 409 -10.85 -19.72 18.64
C ARG A 409 -10.20 -20.47 17.46
N PHE A 410 -8.88 -20.60 17.43
CA PHE A 410 -8.14 -21.53 16.57
C PHE A 410 -8.43 -22.88 17.20
N THR A 411 -8.52 -23.90 16.38
CA THR A 411 -8.43 -25.27 16.83
C THR A 411 -6.95 -25.69 16.85
N ASP A 412 -6.61 -26.75 17.58
CA ASP A 412 -5.31 -27.42 17.41
C ASP A 412 -5.35 -28.45 16.25
N ASP A 413 -6.52 -28.67 15.65
CA ASP A 413 -6.74 -29.59 14.52
C ASP A 413 -6.35 -28.93 13.17
N PRO A 414 -5.26 -29.36 12.51
CA PRO A 414 -4.85 -28.78 11.24
C PRO A 414 -5.81 -29.10 10.08
N SER A 415 -6.85 -29.94 10.29
CA SER A 415 -7.87 -30.24 9.29
C SER A 415 -9.13 -29.36 9.38
N ASP A 416 -9.32 -28.59 10.46
CA ASP A 416 -10.42 -27.64 10.58
C ASP A 416 -10.01 -26.29 9.94
N PRO A 417 -10.81 -25.73 9.00
CA PRO A 417 -10.52 -24.44 8.34
C PRO A 417 -10.40 -23.25 9.29
N ALA A 418 -10.75 -23.41 10.56
CA ALA A 418 -10.44 -22.48 11.64
C ALA A 418 -8.95 -22.33 11.95
N TYR A 419 -8.06 -23.15 11.37
CA TYR A 419 -6.61 -23.05 11.52
C TYR A 419 -6.03 -21.88 10.66
N VAL A 420 -6.80 -20.79 10.44
CA VAL A 420 -6.49 -19.55 9.69
C VAL A 420 -6.88 -18.29 10.48
N GLY A 421 -6.04 -17.25 10.49
CA GLY A 421 -6.35 -16.00 11.21
C GLY A 421 -5.68 -14.73 10.63
N GLY A 422 -6.30 -13.58 10.89
CA GLY A 422 -5.84 -12.27 10.43
C GLY A 422 -5.06 -11.47 11.48
N PHE A 423 -3.99 -10.82 11.05
CA PHE A 423 -2.99 -10.15 11.89
C PHE A 423 -2.42 -8.88 11.23
N GLU A 424 -1.75 -8.04 12.02
CA GLU A 424 -0.96 -6.88 11.56
C GLU A 424 -1.69 -6.00 10.52
N PRO A 425 -2.85 -5.41 10.87
CA PRO A 425 -3.58 -4.54 9.96
C PRO A 425 -2.78 -3.27 9.65
N SER A 426 -2.97 -2.78 8.44
CA SER A 426 -2.47 -1.50 7.98
C SER A 426 -3.54 -0.79 7.16
N LEU A 427 -3.81 0.47 7.53
CA LEU A 427 -4.83 1.31 6.91
C LEU A 427 -4.21 2.27 5.89
N ALA A 428 -4.91 2.49 4.78
CA ALA A 428 -4.58 3.55 3.83
C ALA A 428 -5.86 4.22 3.32
N TYR A 429 -5.81 5.54 3.19
CA TYR A 429 -6.89 6.32 2.58
C TYR A 429 -6.65 6.52 1.09
N ASP A 430 -7.70 6.33 0.29
CA ASP A 430 -7.75 6.73 -1.12
C ASP A 430 -8.64 7.96 -1.28
N ARG A 431 -8.03 9.11 -1.54
CA ARG A 431 -8.72 10.37 -1.79
C ARG A 431 -9.43 10.40 -3.14
N ALA A 432 -9.00 9.61 -4.12
CA ALA A 432 -9.59 9.60 -5.46
C ALA A 432 -10.97 8.92 -5.48
N THR A 433 -11.15 7.87 -4.67
CA THR A 433 -12.44 7.17 -4.51
C THR A 433 -13.16 7.48 -3.20
N ASP A 434 -12.55 8.26 -2.30
CA ASP A 434 -13.01 8.54 -0.92
C ASP A 434 -13.29 7.24 -0.12
N ARG A 435 -12.35 6.30 -0.22
CA ARG A 435 -12.40 4.98 0.41
C ARG A 435 -11.30 4.81 1.45
N LEU A 436 -11.61 4.06 2.51
CA LEU A 436 -10.60 3.51 3.40
C LEU A 436 -10.29 2.07 2.95
N ALA A 437 -9.01 1.79 2.72
CA ALA A 437 -8.50 0.44 2.50
C ALA A 437 -7.87 -0.08 3.79
N ALA A 438 -8.07 -1.37 4.05
CA ALA A 438 -7.38 -2.13 5.08
C ALA A 438 -6.71 -3.34 4.45
N SER A 439 -5.41 -3.50 4.67
CA SER A 439 -4.75 -4.78 4.40
C SER A 439 -4.36 -5.46 5.70
N TRP A 440 -4.38 -6.79 5.71
CA TRP A 440 -3.94 -7.60 6.84
C TRP A 440 -3.14 -8.80 6.35
N VAL A 441 -2.35 -9.34 7.27
CA VAL A 441 -1.61 -10.58 7.12
C VAL A 441 -2.52 -11.74 7.52
N GLU A 442 -2.87 -12.62 6.60
CA GLU A 442 -3.56 -13.88 6.89
C GLU A 442 -2.51 -14.99 6.98
N ASP A 443 -2.37 -15.63 8.15
CA ASP A 443 -1.54 -16.84 8.33
C ASP A 443 -2.49 -18.04 8.29
N ASP A 444 -2.53 -18.73 7.14
CA ASP A 444 -3.12 -20.06 7.02
C ASP A 444 -2.13 -21.05 7.63
N LEU A 445 -2.34 -21.32 8.91
CA LEU A 445 -1.52 -22.23 9.67
C LEU A 445 -1.70 -23.67 9.13
N SER A 446 -2.78 -24.02 8.40
CA SER A 446 -3.18 -25.44 8.15
C SER A 446 -2.23 -26.13 7.19
N ARG A 447 -1.59 -25.30 6.37
CA ARG A 447 -0.58 -25.65 5.38
C ARG A 447 0.83 -25.67 5.97
N ARG A 448 1.00 -25.43 7.27
CA ARG A 448 2.25 -25.67 7.97
C ARG A 448 2.48 -27.17 8.05
N ASP A 449 3.46 -27.66 7.29
CA ASP A 449 3.98 -29.01 7.47
C ASP A 449 4.43 -29.20 8.92
N ALA A 450 3.81 -30.16 9.63
CA ALA A 450 4.11 -30.48 11.02
C ALA A 450 5.57 -30.92 11.26
N ARG A 451 6.32 -31.25 10.19
CA ARG A 451 7.75 -31.58 10.22
C ARG A 451 8.66 -30.39 9.91
N ALA A 452 8.12 -29.27 9.43
CA ALA A 452 8.88 -28.07 9.15
C ALA A 452 9.17 -27.29 10.45
N THR A 453 10.31 -27.58 11.06
CA THR A 453 10.90 -26.76 12.14
C THR A 453 11.34 -25.35 11.68
N SER A 454 11.16 -25.05 10.40
CA SER A 454 11.52 -23.81 9.71
C SER A 454 10.28 -22.96 9.42
N THR A 455 10.41 -21.63 9.60
CA THR A 455 9.40 -20.64 9.23
C THR A 455 9.09 -20.57 7.73
N SER A 456 9.87 -21.27 6.89
CA SER A 456 9.76 -21.27 5.43
C SER A 456 8.49 -21.88 4.83
N ASN A 457 7.64 -22.56 5.64
CA ASN A 457 6.47 -23.28 5.14
C ASN A 457 5.13 -22.77 5.73
N ARG A 458 5.07 -21.51 6.15
CA ARG A 458 3.80 -20.86 6.52
C ARG A 458 3.11 -20.29 5.28
N SER A 459 1.82 -20.56 5.11
CA SER A 459 1.03 -19.94 4.04
C SER A 459 0.53 -18.57 4.50
N VAL A 460 1.46 -17.62 4.55
CA VAL A 460 1.17 -16.24 4.95
C VAL A 460 1.00 -15.35 3.74
N ARG A 461 -0.19 -14.77 3.58
CA ARG A 461 -0.54 -13.85 2.48
C ARG A 461 -1.03 -12.52 3.00
N THR A 462 -0.99 -11.49 2.16
CA THR A 462 -1.57 -10.17 2.48
C THR A 462 -2.83 -9.97 1.68
N LEU A 463 -3.95 -9.79 2.37
CA LEU A 463 -5.27 -9.57 1.78
C LEU A 463 -5.68 -8.10 1.89
N LEU A 464 -6.71 -7.72 1.14
CA LEU A 464 -7.24 -6.36 1.07
C LEU A 464 -8.76 -6.36 1.26
N ALA A 465 -9.25 -5.40 2.05
CA ALA A 465 -10.65 -4.99 2.13
C ALA A 465 -10.74 -3.48 1.93
N ALA A 466 -11.92 -3.00 1.53
CA ALA A 466 -12.18 -1.57 1.37
C ALA A 466 -13.57 -1.18 1.85
N ARG A 467 -13.70 0.08 2.27
CA ARG A 467 -14.93 0.64 2.84
C ARG A 467 -15.17 2.01 2.24
N ASP A 468 -16.34 2.23 1.67
CA ASP A 468 -16.81 3.55 1.27
C ASP A 468 -16.98 4.44 2.53
N LEU A 469 -16.61 5.72 2.46
CA LEU A 469 -16.70 6.64 3.61
C LEU A 469 -18.07 7.31 3.72
N THR A 470 -19.13 6.52 3.56
CA THR A 470 -20.52 6.91 3.84
C THR A 470 -20.97 6.34 5.21
N PRO A 471 -21.94 6.98 5.89
CA PRO A 471 -22.51 6.45 7.13
C PRO A 471 -23.14 5.06 6.90
N GLY A 472 -22.78 4.09 7.74
CA GLY A 472 -23.33 2.73 7.68
C GLY A 472 -22.75 1.82 6.58
N ALA A 473 -21.76 2.27 5.80
CA ALA A 473 -21.08 1.42 4.82
C ALA A 473 -20.36 0.23 5.49
N ALA A 474 -20.51 -0.95 4.90
CA ALA A 474 -19.78 -2.16 5.28
C ALA A 474 -18.43 -2.26 4.54
N TRP A 475 -17.56 -3.13 5.03
CA TRP A 475 -16.32 -3.51 4.36
C TRP A 475 -16.61 -4.47 3.20
N GLN A 476 -16.33 -4.01 1.97
CA GLN A 476 -16.17 -4.86 0.80
C GLN A 476 -14.97 -5.79 1.04
N PHE A 477 -15.14 -7.07 0.70
CA PHE A 477 -14.13 -8.12 0.90
C PHE A 477 -13.74 -8.41 2.36
N ALA A 478 -14.58 -8.06 3.34
CA ALA A 478 -14.38 -8.56 4.71
C ALA A 478 -14.54 -10.08 4.79
N VAL A 479 -13.67 -10.72 5.56
CA VAL A 479 -13.78 -12.14 5.92
C VAL A 479 -14.53 -12.23 7.24
N THR A 480 -15.69 -12.86 7.24
CA THR A 480 -16.49 -13.05 8.47
C THR A 480 -16.85 -14.50 8.69
N PRO A 481 -17.28 -14.89 9.91
CA PRO A 481 -17.69 -16.26 10.20
C PRO A 481 -18.95 -16.71 9.46
N ALA A 482 -19.75 -15.76 8.97
CA ALA A 482 -20.89 -16.03 8.08
C ALA A 482 -20.47 -16.31 6.63
N GLY A 483 -19.15 -16.32 6.35
CA GLY A 483 -18.56 -16.32 5.03
C GLY A 483 -18.07 -14.92 4.61
N ALA A 484 -17.31 -14.89 3.53
CA ALA A 484 -17.10 -13.69 2.73
C ALA A 484 -18.00 -13.82 1.48
N PRO A 485 -18.80 -12.82 1.12
CA PRO A 485 -19.63 -12.88 -0.09
C PRO A 485 -18.76 -12.92 -1.36
N ASP A 486 -17.62 -12.23 -1.33
CA ASP A 486 -16.61 -12.18 -2.39
C ASP A 486 -15.24 -12.60 -1.83
N ARG A 487 -14.38 -13.18 -2.68
CA ARG A 487 -13.01 -13.53 -2.27
C ARG A 487 -12.16 -12.26 -2.12
N PRO A 488 -11.47 -12.05 -0.99
CA PRO A 488 -10.62 -10.87 -0.84
C PRO A 488 -9.48 -10.81 -1.86
N PRO A 489 -9.21 -9.64 -2.48
CA PRO A 489 -8.03 -9.43 -3.29
C PRO A 489 -6.75 -9.76 -2.50
N GLU A 490 -5.83 -10.44 -3.17
CA GLU A 490 -4.57 -10.89 -2.60
C GLU A 490 -3.43 -9.99 -3.09
N LEU A 491 -2.95 -9.10 -2.21
CA LEU A 491 -1.86 -8.16 -2.51
C LEU A 491 -0.50 -8.86 -2.62
N THR A 492 -0.31 -9.94 -1.86
CA THR A 492 0.78 -10.89 -2.09
C THR A 492 0.43 -12.26 -1.54
N ALA A 493 0.74 -13.31 -2.31
CA ALA A 493 0.58 -14.70 -1.89
C ALA A 493 1.60 -15.16 -0.83
N TRP A 494 2.63 -14.35 -0.53
CA TRP A 494 3.73 -14.71 0.38
C TRP A 494 4.36 -13.50 1.07
N GLY A 495 4.48 -13.57 2.40
CA GLY A 495 5.30 -12.66 3.22
C GLY A 495 4.76 -12.59 4.65
N GLN A 496 5.63 -12.61 5.66
CA GLN A 496 5.19 -12.60 7.06
C GLN A 496 4.67 -11.24 7.54
N ARG A 497 5.03 -10.15 6.84
CA ARG A 497 4.56 -8.79 7.15
C ARG A 497 4.31 -8.05 5.85
N GLY A 498 3.04 -7.90 5.47
CA GLY A 498 2.62 -6.99 4.41
C GLY A 498 1.93 -5.79 5.02
N ALA A 499 2.39 -4.59 4.69
CA ALA A 499 1.81 -3.34 5.17
C ALA A 499 1.51 -2.40 4.01
N LEU A 500 0.27 -1.96 3.91
CA LEU A 500 -0.21 -0.94 2.98
C LEU A 500 -0.07 0.46 3.63
N TRP A 501 0.47 1.39 2.87
CA TRP A 501 0.74 2.77 3.27
C TRP A 501 0.00 3.73 2.36
N GLY A 502 -0.61 4.77 2.93
CA GLY A 502 -1.18 5.91 2.18
C GLY A 502 -0.29 7.16 2.26
N SER A 503 -0.24 7.95 1.20
CA SER A 503 0.36 9.28 1.23
C SER A 503 -0.47 10.22 2.12
N PRO A 504 0.12 11.30 2.69
CA PRO A 504 -0.63 12.25 3.53
C PRO A 504 -1.81 12.94 2.82
N ASP A 505 -1.77 13.03 1.49
CA ASP A 505 -2.86 13.56 0.65
C ASP A 505 -3.83 12.48 0.12
N GLY A 506 -3.58 11.20 0.43
CA GLY A 506 -4.38 10.04 0.00
C GLY A 506 -4.34 9.73 -1.50
N ARG A 507 -3.41 10.30 -2.27
CA ARG A 507 -3.33 10.09 -3.74
C ARG A 507 -2.45 8.92 -4.19
N SER A 508 -1.56 8.44 -3.33
CA SER A 508 -0.63 7.35 -3.64
C SER A 508 -0.67 6.33 -2.52
N GLN A 509 -0.64 5.05 -2.90
CA GLN A 509 -0.54 3.95 -1.95
C GLN A 509 0.59 3.00 -2.32
N TRP A 510 1.23 2.42 -1.31
CA TRP A 510 2.36 1.53 -1.45
C TRP A 510 2.23 0.34 -0.52
N LEU A 511 2.62 -0.84 -1.00
CA LEU A 511 2.75 -2.06 -0.21
C LEU A 511 4.23 -2.30 0.08
N THR A 512 4.58 -2.43 1.36
CA THR A 512 5.88 -2.99 1.80
C THR A 512 5.70 -4.44 2.24
N ILE A 513 6.65 -5.30 1.89
CA ILE A 513 6.61 -6.73 2.25
C ILE A 513 7.94 -7.14 2.88
N LEU A 514 7.88 -7.77 4.05
CA LEU A 514 8.96 -8.60 4.59
C LEU A 514 8.71 -10.08 4.25
N ASP A 515 9.61 -10.66 3.47
CA ASP A 515 9.62 -12.06 3.06
C ASP A 515 10.83 -12.74 3.70
N GLU A 516 10.59 -13.72 4.59
CA GLU A 516 11.61 -14.39 5.41
C GLU A 516 12.07 -15.75 4.82
N ARG A 517 11.74 -16.04 3.56
CA ARG A 517 12.08 -17.32 2.92
C ARG A 517 13.59 -17.52 2.80
N ASN A 518 14.01 -18.79 2.81
CA ASN A 518 15.41 -19.21 2.67
C ASN A 518 16.38 -18.61 3.72
N LEU A 519 15.87 -18.30 4.92
CA LEU A 519 16.63 -17.68 6.02
C LEU A 519 17.17 -16.27 5.67
N GLN A 520 16.59 -15.61 4.67
CA GLN A 520 16.91 -14.25 4.27
C GLN A 520 15.74 -13.33 4.59
N ALA A 521 16.01 -12.19 5.22
CA ALA A 521 15.05 -11.11 5.35
C ALA A 521 15.06 -10.30 4.04
N ARG A 522 14.10 -10.58 3.15
CA ARG A 522 13.90 -9.85 1.90
C ARG A 522 12.86 -8.75 2.10
N VAL A 523 13.31 -7.50 2.06
CA VAL A 523 12.42 -6.33 2.08
C VAL A 523 12.06 -5.96 0.64
N SER A 524 10.78 -5.71 0.38
CA SER A 524 10.26 -5.28 -0.93
C SER A 524 9.30 -4.11 -0.80
N ALA A 525 9.16 -3.32 -1.87
CA ALA A 525 8.12 -2.30 -2.01
C ALA A 525 7.49 -2.33 -3.40
N GLN A 526 6.21 -1.99 -3.49
CA GLN A 526 5.43 -1.95 -4.72
C GLN A 526 4.34 -0.86 -4.63
N PRO A 527 4.15 0.00 -5.64
CA PRO A 527 3.02 0.93 -5.64
C PRO A 527 1.71 0.16 -5.89
N VAL A 528 0.65 0.57 -5.21
CA VAL A 528 -0.67 -0.07 -5.27
C VAL A 528 -1.69 0.92 -5.78
N HIS A 529 -2.36 0.59 -6.88
CA HIS A 529 -3.53 1.32 -7.35
C HIS A 529 -4.78 0.64 -6.79
N LEU A 530 -5.34 1.19 -5.71
CA LEU A 530 -6.40 0.51 -4.94
C LEU A 530 -7.63 0.15 -5.77
N ALA A 531 -8.09 1.03 -6.66
CA ALA A 531 -9.20 0.73 -7.57
C ALA A 531 -8.93 -0.50 -8.47
N ALA A 532 -7.70 -0.69 -8.93
CA ALA A 532 -7.30 -1.85 -9.73
C ALA A 532 -7.18 -3.12 -8.89
N ALA A 533 -6.60 -3.02 -7.69
CA ALA A 533 -6.47 -4.15 -6.77
C ALA A 533 -7.85 -4.67 -6.32
N LEU A 534 -8.80 -3.77 -6.02
CA LEU A 534 -10.17 -4.14 -5.64
C LEU A 534 -10.94 -4.75 -6.82
N ALA A 535 -10.72 -4.27 -8.06
CA ALA A 535 -11.33 -4.86 -9.25
C ALA A 535 -10.89 -6.32 -9.52
N GLN A 536 -9.70 -6.73 -9.06
CA GLN A 536 -9.22 -8.11 -9.16
C GLN A 536 -9.88 -9.08 -8.16
N GLY A 537 -10.61 -8.57 -7.16
CA GLY A 537 -11.39 -9.39 -6.22
C GLY A 537 -12.81 -9.73 -6.71
N VAL A 538 -13.26 -9.09 -7.79
CA VAL A 538 -14.57 -9.36 -8.40
C VAL A 538 -14.41 -10.53 -9.37
N PRO A 539 -15.13 -11.66 -9.19
CA PRO A 539 -15.02 -12.85 -10.05
C PRO A 539 -15.61 -12.67 -11.45
#